data_AF-A0A1V5S8S6-F1
#
_entry.id   AF-A0A1V5S8S6-F1
#
_cell.length_a   1.000
_cell.length_b   1.000
_cell.length_c   1.000
_cell.angle_alpha   90.00
_cell.angle_beta   90.00
_cell.angle_gamma   90.00
#
_symmetry.space_group_name_H-M   'P 1'
#
loop_
_entity.id
_entity.type
_entity.pdbx_description
1 polymer ?
#
loop_
_entity_poly.entity_id
_entity_poly.type
_entity_poly.pdbx_seq_one_letter_code
_entity_poly.pdbx_strand_id
1 'polypeptide(L)' 'MAEEFGMQPLDAIMIRLHLSNHDLVEASKEQITHKMVQKGRKGRRLTPHIKTKILNALHAAIPEGERFSHRDLFNY' A
#
# COMPACT_ATOMS: atom_id res chain seq x y z
N MET A 1 -5.44 16.41 -15.55
CA MET A 1 -5.25 15.01 -16.00
C MET A 1 -4.71 14.24 -14.82
N ALA A 2 -5.46 13.30 -14.25
CA ALA A 2 -4.95 12.54 -13.11
C ALA A 2 -3.95 11.51 -13.64
N GLU A 3 -2.67 11.72 -13.34
CA GLU A 3 -1.59 10.81 -13.71
C GLU A 3 -1.88 9.43 -13.08
N GLU A 4 -2.13 8.44 -13.93
CA GLU A 4 -2.23 7.03 -13.54
C GLU A 4 -0.90 6.39 -13.88
N PHE A 5 -0.06 6.16 -12.88
CA PHE A 5 1.31 5.62 -13.03
C PHE A 5 1.32 4.12 -13.37
N GLY A 6 0.22 3.58 -13.91
CA GLY A 6 0.01 2.15 -14.11
C GLY A 6 -0.11 1.37 -12.79
N MET A 7 -0.18 0.05 -12.90
CA MET A 7 -0.25 -0.85 -11.74
C MET A 7 1.00 -0.68 -10.88
N GLN A 8 0.83 -0.39 -9.60
CA GLN A 8 1.98 -0.18 -8.71
C GLN A 8 2.52 -1.50 -8.19
N PRO A 9 3.83 -1.55 -7.85
CA PRO A 9 4.45 -2.71 -7.22
C PRO A 9 3.71 -3.20 -5.97
N LEU A 10 3.09 -2.28 -5.21
CA LEU A 10 2.23 -2.59 -4.07
C LEU A 10 1.18 -3.66 -4.40
N ASP A 11 0.58 -3.64 -5.59
CA ASP A 11 -0.43 -4.63 -5.98
C ASP A 11 0.16 -6.03 -6.08
N ALA A 12 1.32 -6.16 -6.74
CA ALA A 12 2.02 -7.44 -6.86
C ALA A 12 2.49 -7.96 -5.50
N ILE A 13 2.96 -7.08 -4.62
CA ILE A 13 3.35 -7.44 -3.24
C ILE A 13 2.15 -7.96 -2.46
N MET A 14 1.01 -7.26 -2.51
CA MET A 14 -0.20 -7.70 -1.82
C MET A 14 -0.70 -9.05 -2.35
N ILE A 15 -0.65 -9.28 -3.67
CA ILE A 15 -1.00 -10.58 -4.26
C ILE A 15 -0.04 -11.68 -3.79
N ARG A 16 1.26 -11.43 -3.82
CA ARG A 16 2.30 -12.40 -3.38
C ARG A 16 2.13 -12.79 -1.92
N LEU A 17 1.72 -11.84 -1.09
CA LEU A 17 1.53 -12.03 0.36
C LEU A 17 0.10 -12.47 0.72
N HIS A 18 -0.77 -12.70 -0.28
CA HIS A 18 -2.17 -13.04 -0.08
C HIS A 18 -2.93 -12.03 0.81
N LEU A 19 -2.56 -10.74 0.75
CA LEU A 19 -3.15 -9.67 1.53
C LEU A 19 -4.29 -8.98 0.79
N SER A 20 -5.43 -8.83 1.47
CA SER A 20 -6.56 -8.06 0.97
C SER A 20 -6.42 -6.57 1.30
N ASN A 21 -7.21 -5.72 0.64
CA ASN A 21 -7.36 -4.33 1.09
C ASN A 21 -8.00 -4.24 2.48
N HIS A 22 -8.69 -5.29 2.91
CA HIS A 22 -9.28 -5.39 4.24
C HIS A 22 -8.22 -5.67 5.29
N ASP A 23 -7.38 -6.70 5.07
CA ASP A 23 -6.25 -7.04 5.94
C ASP A 23 -5.36 -5.84 6.24
N LEU A 24 -5.00 -5.05 5.21
CA LEU A 24 -4.20 -3.85 5.43
C LEU A 24 -4.91 -2.84 6.34
N VAL A 25 -6.21 -2.64 6.17
CA VAL A 25 -6.99 -1.66 6.94
C VAL A 25 -7.20 -2.15 8.38
N GLU A 26 -7.44 -3.44 8.60
CA GLU A 26 -7.55 -4.03 9.93
C GLU A 26 -6.21 -4.04 10.67
N ALA A 27 -5.11 -4.37 10.00
CA ALA A 27 -3.79 -4.39 10.60
C ALA A 27 -3.22 -2.98 10.86
N SER A 28 -3.73 -1.96 10.17
CA SER A 28 -3.21 -0.60 10.33
C SER A 28 -3.55 -0.01 11.69
N LYS A 29 -2.51 0.48 12.37
CA LYS A 29 -2.67 1.31 13.58
C LYS A 29 -3.11 2.74 13.27
N GLU A 30 -3.12 3.12 12.00
CA GLU A 30 -3.48 4.45 11.53
C GLU A 30 -4.79 4.40 10.74
N GLN A 31 -5.52 5.52 10.71
CA GLN A 31 -6.74 5.59 9.92
C GLN A 31 -6.40 5.58 8.42
N ILE A 32 -6.60 4.43 7.80
CA ILE A 32 -6.59 4.21 6.35
C ILE A 32 -7.93 3.61 5.90
N THR A 33 -8.27 3.78 4.64
CA THR A 33 -9.52 3.26 4.06
C THR A 33 -9.22 2.33 2.89
N HIS A 34 -10.14 1.40 2.59
CA HIS A 34 -9.98 0.51 1.42
C HIS A 34 -9.78 1.30 0.13
N LYS A 35 -10.41 2.47 0.00
CA LYS A 35 -10.29 3.35 -1.16
C LYS A 35 -8.88 3.97 -1.28
N MET A 36 -8.22 4.27 -0.17
CA MET A 36 -6.82 4.74 -0.18
C MET A 36 -5.87 3.64 -0.64
N VAL A 37 -6.03 2.42 -0.14
CA VAL A 37 -5.23 1.25 -0.56
C VAL A 37 -5.46 0.95 -2.04
N GLN A 38 -6.72 0.93 -2.49
CA GLN A 38 -7.06 0.70 -3.89
C GLN A 38 -6.48 1.76 -4.83
N LYS A 39 -6.45 3.03 -4.42
CA LYS A 39 -5.78 4.10 -5.18
C LYS A 39 -4.28 3.85 -5.30
N GLY A 40 -3.63 3.45 -4.21
CA GLY A 40 -2.21 3.08 -4.20
C GLY A 40 -1.89 1.95 -5.16
N ARG A 41 -2.68 0.86 -5.14
CA ARG A 41 -2.53 -0.29 -6.04
C ARG A 41 -2.67 0.08 -7.52
N LYS A 42 -3.67 0.90 -7.86
CA LYS A 42 -3.97 1.32 -9.24
C LYS A 42 -3.05 2.43 -9.79
N GLY A 43 -2.09 2.93 -8.99
CA GLY A 43 -1.16 3.99 -9.42
C GLY A 43 -1.78 5.37 -9.48
N ARG A 44 -2.82 5.63 -8.69
CA ARG A 44 -3.29 6.99 -8.46
C ARG A 44 -2.32 7.70 -7.52
N ARG A 45 -1.90 8.91 -7.89
CA ARG A 45 -0.99 9.72 -7.07
C ARG A 45 -1.54 9.91 -5.64
N LEU A 46 -0.83 9.35 -4.68
CA LEU A 46 -1.06 9.54 -3.25
C LEU A 46 -0.13 10.61 -2.67
N THR A 47 -0.60 11.30 -1.63
CA THR A 47 0.25 12.20 -0.85
C THR A 47 1.28 11.40 -0.05
N PRO A 48 2.45 11.99 0.29
CA PRO A 48 3.50 11.32 1.05
C PRO A 48 2.97 10.71 2.36
N HIS A 49 2.10 11.43 3.06
CA HIS A 49 1.48 10.97 4.29
C HIS A 49 0.67 9.67 4.10
N ILE A 50 -0.11 9.55 3.02
CA ILE A 50 -0.86 8.30 2.75
C ILE A 50 0.10 7.17 2.36
N LYS A 51 1.18 7.45 1.61
CA LYS A 51 2.20 6.44 1.29
C LYS A 51 2.81 5.84 2.56
N THR A 52 3.17 6.68 3.53
CA THR A 52 3.70 6.24 4.83
C THR A 52 2.68 5.38 5.58
N LYS A 53 1.41 5.80 5.62
CA LYS A 53 0.35 5.01 6.28
C LYS A 53 0.17 3.63 5.67
N ILE A 54 0.18 3.54 4.34
CA ILE A 54 0.07 2.25 3.65
C ILE A 54 1.30 1.39 3.92
N LEU A 55 2.50 1.98 3.95
CA LEU A 55 3.72 1.26 4.29
C LEU A 55 3.67 0.69 5.71
N ASN A 56 3.28 1.52 6.69
CA ASN A 56 3.13 1.09 8.08
C ASN A 56 2.04 0.02 8.23
N ALA A 57 0.92 0.15 7.52
CA ALA A 57 -0.14 -0.85 7.48
C ALA A 57 0.35 -2.18 6.91
N LEU A 58 1.13 -2.14 5.83
CA LEU A 58 1.73 -3.34 5.24
C LEU A 58 2.70 -4.00 6.22
N HIS A 59 3.57 -3.24 6.89
CA HIS A 59 4.48 -3.76 7.91
C HIS A 59 3.75 -4.36 9.12
N ALA A 60 2.56 -3.85 9.45
CA ALA A 60 1.73 -4.42 10.52
C ALA A 60 1.00 -5.70 10.10
N ALA A 61 0.72 -5.87 8.81
CA ALA A 61 0.01 -7.02 8.25
C ALA A 61 0.93 -8.22 7.97
N ILE A 62 2.24 -7.99 7.86
CA ILE A 62 3.24 -9.03 7.57
C ILE A 62 4.01 -9.44 8.84
N PRO A 63 4.48 -10.70 8.92
CA PRO A 63 5.30 -11.16 10.05
C PRO A 63 6.66 -10.42 10.10
N GLU A 64 7.22 -10.32 11.31
CA GLU A 64 8.53 -9.70 11.54
C GLU A 64 9.62 -10.39 10.72
N GLY A 65 10.13 -9.71 9.69
CA GLY A 65 11.19 -10.21 8.82
C GLY A 65 11.16 -9.63 7.40
N GLU A 66 9.97 -9.39 6.85
CA GLU A 66 9.85 -8.68 5.58
C GLU A 66 9.78 -7.17 5.83
N ARG A 67 10.73 -6.42 5.27
CA ARG A 67 10.73 -4.95 5.32
C ARG A 67 10.65 -4.40 3.91
N PHE A 68 9.64 -3.59 3.69
CA PHE A 68 9.49 -2.81 2.47
C PHE A 68 9.81 -1.35 2.68
N SER A 69 10.18 -0.64 1.62
CA SER A 69 10.33 0.81 1.60
C SER A 69 9.34 1.45 0.62
N HIS A 70 9.19 2.77 0.66
CA HIS A 70 8.32 3.47 -0.29
C HIS A 70 8.65 3.19 -1.76
N ARG A 71 9.92 2.92 -2.09
CA ARG A 71 10.38 2.60 -3.45
C ARG A 71 9.93 1.21 -3.90
N ASP A 72 9.73 0.30 -2.96
CA ASP A 72 9.21 -1.04 -3.25
C ASP A 72 7.70 -1.03 -3.49
N LEU A 73 6.98 -0.03 -2.98
CA LEU A 73 5.52 0.06 -3.08
C LEU A 73 5.06 0.95 -4.24
N PHE A 74 5.80 2.02 -4.54
CA PHE A 74 5.39 3.06 -5.48
C PHE A 74 6.53 3.42 -6.42
N ASN A 75 6.25 3.48 -7.73
CA ASN A 75 7.22 3.82 -8.78
C ASN A 75 7.28 5.33 -9.09
N TYR A 76 6.72 6.18 -8.22
CA TYR A 76 6.59 7.64 -8.39
C TYR A 76 6.82 8.40 -7.08
#